data_AF-A0A497MTL0-F1
#
_entry.id   AF-A0A497MTL0-F1
#
_cell.length_a   1.000
_cell.length_b   1.000
_cell.length_c   1.000
_cell.angle_alpha   90.00
_cell.angle_beta   90.00
_cell.angle_gamma   90.00
#
_symmetry.space_group_name_H-M   'P 1'
#
loop_
_entity.id
_entity.type
_entity.pdbx_description
1 polymer ?
#
loop_
_entity_poly.entity_id
_entity_poly.type
_entity_poly.pdbx_seq_one_letter_code
_entity_poly.pdbx_strand_id
1 'polypeptide(L)'
;MAFDKLYDYRERLERSIRRIKGMPNASYALRFLEHLTSLGLSAARISKYAALLPVILRLFEGKDLAKVTREDVERAVAWINQQPYAESTNQDVKHILKKLIQYVKCGSCTDGTPIPPESV
;
A
#
# COMPACT_ATOMS: atom_id res chain seq x y z
N MET A 1 25.63 -4.38 15.09
CA MET A 1 24.86 -3.26 14.48
C MET A 1 23.79 -3.70 13.45
N ALA A 2 23.22 -4.91 13.56
CA ALA A 2 22.07 -5.35 12.73
C ALA A 2 20.75 -5.37 13.52
N PHE A 3 20.82 -5.69 14.82
CA PHE A 3 19.67 -5.72 15.73
C PHE A 3 18.99 -4.35 15.89
N ASP A 4 19.77 -3.27 15.93
CA ASP A 4 19.27 -1.90 16.08
C ASP A 4 18.39 -1.46 14.90
N LYS A 5 18.82 -1.80 13.67
CA LYS A 5 18.04 -1.53 12.45
C LYS A 5 16.75 -2.34 12.43
N LEU A 6 16.81 -3.63 12.80
CA LEU A 6 15.62 -4.47 12.88
C LEU A 6 14.62 -3.98 13.95
N TYR A 7 15.12 -3.43 15.06
CA TYR A 7 14.31 -2.85 16.12
C TYR A 7 13.61 -1.54 15.66
N ASP A 8 14.33 -0.62 15.00
CA ASP A 8 13.76 0.61 14.44
C ASP A 8 12.68 0.31 13.38
N TYR A 9 12.92 -0.67 12.50
CA TYR A 9 11.93 -1.08 11.51
C TYR A 9 10.66 -1.65 12.14
N ARG A 10 10.80 -2.35 13.27
CA ARG A 10 9.67 -2.93 14.01
C ARG A 10 8.83 -1.85 14.68
N GLU A 11 9.44 -0.90 15.38
CA GLU A 11 8.70 0.22 16.00
C GLU A 11 7.98 1.08 14.96
N ARG A 12 8.64 1.37 13.83
CA ARG A 12 8.03 2.12 12.73
C ARG A 12 6.87 1.36 12.09
N LEU A 13 7.02 0.04 11.91
CA LEU A 13 5.96 -0.82 11.42
C LEU A 13 4.77 -0.83 12.37
N GLU A 14 5.00 -1.02 13.67
CA GLU A 14 3.93 -1.02 14.68
C GLU A 14 3.19 0.32 14.74
N ARG A 15 3.91 1.45 14.67
CA ARG A 15 3.30 2.78 14.61
C ARG A 15 2.42 2.95 13.38
N SER A 16 2.89 2.49 12.22
CA SER A 16 2.12 2.51 10.98
C SER A 16 0.88 1.62 11.06
N ILE A 17 1.01 0.40 11.60
CA ILE A 17 -0.11 -0.52 11.83
C ILE A 17 -1.16 0.11 12.74
N ARG A 18 -0.75 0.75 13.84
CA ARG A 18 -1.68 1.46 14.75
C ARG A 18 -2.46 2.55 14.02
N ARG A 19 -1.81 3.32 13.15
CA ARG A 19 -2.49 4.33 12.32
C ARG A 19 -3.48 3.69 11.35
N ILE A 20 -3.07 2.63 10.66
CA ILE A 20 -3.93 1.93 9.69
C ILE A 20 -5.18 1.36 10.36
N LYS A 21 -5.07 0.78 11.56
CA LYS A 21 -6.19 0.16 12.29
C LYS A 21 -7.39 1.09 12.51
N GLY A 22 -7.17 2.41 12.59
CA GLY A 22 -8.23 3.39 12.78
C GLY A 22 -8.88 3.89 11.49
N MET A 23 -8.51 3.35 10.32
CA MET A 23 -8.92 3.88 9.02
C MET A 23 -9.98 2.99 8.35
N PRO A 24 -10.82 3.56 7.48
CA PRO A 24 -11.62 2.74 6.56
C PRO A 24 -10.70 1.88 5.70
N ASN A 25 -11.17 0.68 5.35
CA ASN A 25 -10.38 -0.32 4.59
C ASN A 25 -9.10 -0.82 5.29
N ALA A 26 -8.95 -0.60 6.60
CA ALA A 26 -7.81 -1.08 7.38
C ALA A 26 -7.56 -2.58 7.21
N SER A 27 -8.62 -3.39 7.17
CA SER A 27 -8.54 -4.84 7.02
C SER A 27 -7.82 -5.25 5.73
N TYR A 28 -8.09 -4.58 4.61
CA TYR A 28 -7.40 -4.83 3.34
C TYR A 28 -5.91 -4.49 3.42
N ALA A 29 -5.58 -3.33 4.02
CA ALA A 29 -4.19 -2.91 4.16
C ALA A 29 -3.38 -3.83 5.09
N LEU A 30 -3.98 -4.29 6.21
CA LEU A 30 -3.31 -5.21 7.13
C LEU A 30 -3.08 -6.58 6.49
N ARG A 31 -4.11 -7.14 5.84
CA ARG A 31 -4.00 -8.42 5.11
C ARG A 31 -3.00 -8.34 3.96
N PHE A 32 -2.91 -7.19 3.30
CA PHE A 32 -1.90 -6.93 2.28
C PHE A 32 -0.48 -6.95 2.87
N LEU A 33 -0.23 -6.32 4.02
CA LEU A 33 1.07 -6.38 4.70
C LEU A 33 1.43 -7.81 5.15
N GLU A 34 0.47 -8.57 5.66
CA GLU A 34 0.64 -9.99 6.00
C GLU A 34 0.99 -10.81 4.75
N HIS A 35 0.30 -10.57 3.64
CA HIS A 35 0.60 -11.22 2.36
C HIS A 35 2.02 -10.90 1.88
N LEU A 36 2.45 -9.63 1.91
CA LEU A 36 3.82 -9.24 1.57
C LEU A 36 4.86 -9.91 2.47
N THR A 37 4.54 -10.08 3.76
CA THR A 37 5.40 -10.81 4.70
C THR A 37 5.50 -12.28 4.31
N SER A 38 4.39 -12.93 3.94
CA SER A 38 4.37 -14.32 3.47
C SER A 38 5.13 -14.55 2.16
N LEU A 39 5.23 -13.51 1.32
CA LEU A 39 6.07 -13.51 0.10
C LEU A 39 7.57 -13.33 0.40
N GLY A 40 7.97 -13.20 1.66
CA GLY A 40 9.37 -13.08 2.06
C GLY A 40 9.97 -11.69 1.84
N LEU A 41 9.15 -10.63 1.75
CA LEU A 41 9.70 -9.26 1.66
C LEU A 41 10.47 -8.89 2.94
N SER A 42 11.53 -8.10 2.77
CA SER A 42 12.32 -7.61 3.90
C SER A 42 11.51 -6.67 4.79
N ALA A 43 11.82 -6.66 6.10
CA ALA A 43 11.20 -5.77 7.07
C ALA A 43 11.28 -4.29 6.64
N ALA A 44 12.40 -3.87 6.05
CA ALA A 44 12.56 -2.51 5.52
C ALA A 44 11.55 -2.17 4.42
N ARG A 45 11.28 -3.11 3.49
CA ARG A 45 10.27 -2.93 2.44
C ARG A 45 8.87 -2.89 3.04
N ILE A 46 8.56 -3.80 3.95
CA ILE A 46 7.24 -3.86 4.62
C ILE A 46 6.99 -2.57 5.42
N SER A 47 7.98 -2.08 6.18
CA SER A 47 7.86 -0.82 6.94
C SER A 47 7.67 0.38 6.02
N LYS A 48 8.33 0.42 4.85
CA LYS A 48 8.11 1.46 3.83
C LYS A 48 6.66 1.43 3.31
N TYR A 49 6.15 0.24 2.98
CA TYR A 49 4.78 0.07 2.51
C TYR A 49 3.78 0.50 3.58
N ALA A 50 3.96 0.02 4.82
CA ALA A 50 3.11 0.38 5.96
C ALA A 50 3.09 1.90 6.22
N ALA A 51 4.21 2.60 6.00
CA ALA A 51 4.27 4.05 6.18
C ALA A 51 3.47 4.83 5.10
N LEU A 52 3.36 4.30 3.88
CA LEU A 52 2.68 4.96 2.76
C LEU A 52 1.21 4.54 2.61
N LEU A 53 0.82 3.37 3.14
CA LEU A 53 -0.56 2.88 3.08
C LEU A 53 -1.60 3.86 3.65
N PRO A 54 -1.39 4.58 4.77
CA PRO A 54 -2.34 5.58 5.23
C PRO A 54 -2.66 6.67 4.20
N VAL A 55 -1.68 7.09 3.40
CA VAL A 55 -1.91 8.08 2.33
C VAL A 55 -2.83 7.48 1.28
N ILE A 56 -2.56 6.24 0.87
CA ILE A 56 -3.35 5.53 -0.15
C ILE A 56 -4.78 5.27 0.34
N LEU A 57 -4.96 4.83 1.59
CA LEU A 57 -6.29 4.56 2.14
C LEU A 57 -7.17 5.81 2.18
N ARG A 58 -6.60 6.99 2.45
CA ARG A 58 -7.34 8.26 2.43
C ARG A 58 -7.86 8.64 1.04
N LEU A 59 -7.18 8.24 -0.03
CA LEU A 59 -7.63 8.51 -1.40
C LEU A 59 -8.94 7.80 -1.74
N PHE A 60 -9.27 6.73 -1.01
CA PHE A 60 -10.50 5.96 -1.17
C PHE A 60 -11.39 6.04 0.07
N GLU A 61 -11.23 7.08 0.89
CA GLU A 61 -12.08 7.29 2.06
C GLU A 61 -13.55 7.35 1.65
N GLY A 62 -14.41 6.61 2.37
CA GLY A 62 -15.83 6.49 2.05
C GLY A 62 -16.16 5.49 0.92
N LYS A 63 -15.17 4.82 0.31
CA LYS A 63 -15.39 3.77 -0.69
C LYS A 63 -14.71 2.46 -0.28
N ASP A 64 -15.39 1.34 -0.47
CA ASP A 64 -14.82 0.01 -0.24
C ASP A 64 -13.76 -0.29 -1.32
N LEU A 65 -12.54 -0.69 -0.92
CA LEU A 65 -11.47 -0.97 -1.88
C LEU A 65 -11.82 -2.08 -2.87
N ALA A 66 -12.67 -3.05 -2.51
CA ALA A 66 -13.11 -4.09 -3.43
C ALA A 66 -14.04 -3.56 -4.53
N LYS A 67 -14.67 -2.40 -4.32
CA LYS A 67 -15.59 -1.74 -5.26
C LYS A 67 -14.95 -0.59 -6.05
N VAL A 68 -13.64 -0.37 -5.88
CA VAL A 68 -12.89 0.66 -6.60
C VAL A 68 -12.92 0.38 -8.11
N THR A 69 -13.29 1.41 -8.89
CA THR A 69 -13.31 1.36 -10.36
C THR A 69 -12.01 1.89 -10.95
N ARG A 70 -11.86 1.77 -12.26
CA ARG A 70 -10.77 2.39 -13.02
C ARG A 70 -10.66 3.89 -12.79
N GLU A 71 -11.78 4.59 -12.88
CA GLU A 71 -11.84 6.05 -12.69
C GLU A 71 -11.40 6.46 -11.28
N ASP A 72 -11.70 5.64 -10.25
CA ASP A 72 -11.22 5.89 -8.89
C ASP A 72 -9.70 5.81 -8.79
N VAL A 73 -9.09 4.80 -9.44
CA VAL A 73 -7.63 4.62 -9.47
C VAL A 73 -6.97 5.75 -10.26
N GLU A 74 -7.51 6.12 -11.42
CA GLU A 74 -7.01 7.23 -12.23
C GLU A 74 -7.05 8.55 -11.47
N ARG A 75 -8.14 8.83 -10.73
CA ARG A 75 -8.24 10.00 -9.84
C ARG A 75 -7.20 9.97 -8.73
N ALA A 76 -6.97 8.82 -8.11
CA ALA A 76 -5.93 8.66 -7.09
C ALA A 76 -4.52 8.92 -7.67
N VAL A 77 -4.22 8.39 -8.85
CA VAL A 77 -2.94 8.61 -9.55
C VAL A 77 -2.77 10.08 -9.95
N ALA A 78 -3.82 10.73 -10.45
CA ALA A 78 -3.80 12.15 -10.78
C ALA A 78 -3.51 13.00 -9.54
N TRP A 79 -4.14 12.69 -8.40
CA TRP A 79 -3.87 13.37 -7.13
C TRP A 79 -2.41 13.18 -6.69
N ILE A 80 -1.86 11.96 -6.81
CA ILE A 80 -0.45 11.66 -6.48
C ILE A 80 0.50 12.51 -7.35
N ASN A 81 0.23 12.61 -8.66
CA ASN A 81 1.04 13.41 -9.58
C ASN A 81 1.09 14.90 -9.23
N GLN A 82 0.05 15.41 -8.58
CA GLN A 82 -0.03 16.81 -8.16
C GLN A 82 0.67 17.08 -6.82
N GLN A 83 1.12 16.03 -6.11
CA GLN A 83 1.80 16.22 -4.84
C GLN A 83 3.25 16.69 -5.03
N PRO A 84 3.76 17.59 -4.17
CA PRO A 84 5.14 18.06 -4.19
C PRO A 84 6.11 17.01 -3.60
N TYR A 85 5.99 15.76 -4.05
CA TYR A 85 6.88 14.68 -3.65
C TYR A 85 8.07 14.58 -4.59
N ALA A 86 9.19 14.07 -4.06
CA ALA A 86 10.29 13.61 -4.91
C ALA A 86 9.78 12.55 -5.89
N GLU A 87 10.36 12.51 -7.09
CA GLU A 87 9.94 11.59 -8.16
C GLU A 87 9.95 10.13 -7.69
N SER A 88 10.98 9.73 -6.94
CA SER A 88 11.10 8.40 -6.35
C SER A 88 9.92 8.07 -5.41
N THR A 89 9.55 8.99 -4.53
CA THR A 89 8.39 8.83 -3.64
C THR A 89 7.08 8.74 -4.43
N ASN A 90 6.92 9.55 -5.48
CA ASN A 90 5.76 9.48 -6.37
C ASN A 90 5.65 8.10 -7.05
N GLN A 91 6.76 7.57 -7.56
CA GLN A 91 6.82 6.23 -8.15
C GLN A 91 6.49 5.15 -7.11
N ASP A 92 7.03 5.24 -5.90
CA ASP A 92 6.75 4.31 -4.82
C ASP A 92 5.27 4.27 -4.43
N VAL A 93 4.64 5.44 -4.25
CA VAL A 93 3.22 5.52 -3.86
C VAL A 93 2.33 4.91 -4.95
N LYS A 94 2.60 5.20 -6.23
CA LYS A 94 1.87 4.59 -7.35
C LYS A 94 2.07 3.07 -7.41
N HIS A 95 3.30 2.60 -7.18
CA HIS A 95 3.60 1.18 -7.19
C HIS A 95 2.86 0.43 -6.07
N ILE A 96 2.84 1.01 -4.86
CA ILE A 96 2.11 0.44 -3.71
C ILE A 96 0.61 0.49 -3.96
N LEU A 97 0.08 1.58 -4.52
CA LEU A 97 -1.32 1.68 -4.92
C LEU A 97 -1.71 0.54 -5.86
N LYS A 98 -0.95 0.33 -6.95
CA LYS A 98 -1.19 -0.75 -7.91
C LYS A 98 -1.21 -2.12 -7.23
N LYS A 99 -0.21 -2.41 -6.40
CA LYS A 99 -0.14 -3.70 -5.67
C LYS A 99 -1.30 -3.88 -4.70
N LEU A 100 -1.72 -2.83 -3.99
CA LEU A 100 -2.86 -2.92 -3.07
C LEU A 100 -4.16 -3.23 -3.82
N ILE A 101 -4.45 -2.54 -4.92
CA ILE A 101 -5.66 -2.80 -5.72
C ILE A 101 -5.63 -4.21 -6.31
N GLN A 102 -4.48 -4.63 -6.84
CA GLN A 102 -4.26 -5.99 -7.34
C GLN A 102 -4.48 -7.04 -6.24
N TYR A 103 -3.97 -6.81 -5.02
CA TYR A 103 -4.21 -7.68 -3.87
C TYR A 103 -5.70 -7.83 -3.58
N VAL A 104 -6.40 -6.69 -3.47
CA VAL A 104 -7.79 -6.65 -3.04
C VAL A 104 -8.68 -7.37 -4.04
N LYS A 105 -8.40 -7.24 -5.33
CA LYS A 105 -9.24 -7.81 -6.40
C LYS A 105 -8.88 -9.23 -6.79
N CYS A 106 -7.59 -9.58 -6.77
CA CYS A 106 -7.11 -10.88 -7.26
C CYS A 106 -6.57 -11.79 -6.15
N GLY A 107 -6.48 -11.30 -4.90
CA GLY A 107 -5.95 -12.06 -3.76
C GLY A 107 -4.43 -12.22 -3.75
N SER A 108 -3.71 -11.68 -4.74
CA SER A 108 -2.25 -11.76 -4.90
C SER A 108 -1.68 -10.52 -5.60
N CYS A 109 -0.38 -10.28 -5.47
CA CYS A 109 0.34 -9.14 -6.11
C CYS A 109 1.67 -9.55 -6.75
N THR A 110 1.81 -10.83 -7.07
CA THR A 110 2.99 -11.39 -7.74
C THR A 110 2.94 -11.12 -9.24
N ASP A 111 4.11 -11.13 -9.89
CA ASP A 111 4.32 -10.74 -11.30
C ASP A 111 3.45 -11.51 -12.32
N GLY A 112 2.89 -12.66 -11.93
CA GLY A 112 1.95 -13.46 -12.75
C GLY A 112 0.46 -13.25 -12.46
N THR A 113 0.11 -12.33 -11.55
CA THR A 113 -1.30 -12.01 -11.26
C THR A 113 -1.81 -11.07 -12.35
N PRO A 114 -2.96 -11.33 -13.01
CA PRO A 114 -3.48 -10.46 -14.06
C PRO A 114 -3.58 -9.02 -13.55
N ILE A 115 -3.11 -8.07 -14.37
CA ILE A 115 -3.30 -6.65 -14.09
C ILE A 115 -4.80 -6.40 -14.18
N PRO A 116 -5.44 -5.93 -13.11
CA PRO A 116 -6.85 -5.63 -13.18
C PRO A 116 -7.08 -4.55 -14.26
N PRO A 117 -8.15 -4.61 -15.07
CA PRO A 117 -8.36 -3.69 -16.21
C PRO A 117 -8.43 -2.20 -15.82
N GLU A 118 -8.59 -1.91 -14.52
CA GLU A 118 -8.48 -0.57 -13.94
C GLU A 118 -7.07 -0.01 -13.76
N SER A 119 -6.04 -0.85 -13.87
CA SER A 119 -4.63 -0.48 -13.61
C SER A 119 -3.77 -0.44 -14.88
N VAL A 120 -4.42 -0.44 -16.05
CA VAL A 120 -3.80 -0.36 -17.39
C VAL A 120 -3.80 1.08 -17.85
#